data_AF-A0A5X8Y183-F1
#
_entry.id   AF-A0A5X8Y183-F1
#
_cell.length_a   1.000
_cell.length_b   1.000
_cell.length_c   1.000
_cell.angle_alpha   90.00
_cell.angle_beta   90.00
_cell.angle_gamma   90.00
#
_symmetry.space_group_name_H-M   'P 1'
#
loop_
_entity.id
_entity.type
_entity.pdbx_description
1 polymer ?
#
loop_
_entity_poly.entity_id
_entity_poly.type
_entity_poly.pdbx_seq_one_letter_code
_entity_poly.pdbx_strand_id
1 'polypeptide(L)' 'MSDSLRINHNKLRAAQNKALIARFVGDACMWMQAGRQMKEACGYPLYRRAK' A
#
# COMPACT_ATOMS: atom_id res chain seq x y z
N MET A 1 1.30 26.33 4.21
CA MET A 1 0.38 25.22 4.55
C MET A 1 0.95 23.97 3.91
N SER A 2 1.75 23.20 4.64
CA SER A 2 2.33 21.95 4.12
C SER A 2 1.22 20.91 4.14
N ASP A 3 0.63 20.59 2.98
CA ASP A 3 -0.23 19.42 2.81
C ASP A 3 0.60 18.17 3.14
N SER A 4 0.65 17.85 4.43
CA SER A 4 1.28 16.66 4.95
C SER A 4 0.60 15.49 4.26
N LEU A 5 1.35 14.72 3.47
CA LEU A 5 0.95 13.42 2.92
C LEU A 5 0.39 12.57 4.06
N ARG A 6 -0.92 12.67 4.27
CA ARG A 6 -1.58 12.16 5.46
C ARG A 6 -1.79 10.67 5.22
N ILE A 7 -0.79 9.88 5.63
CA ILE A 7 -0.81 8.43 5.49
C ILE A 7 -2.09 7.90 6.15
N ASN A 8 -2.87 7.15 5.40
CA ASN A 8 -4.05 6.50 5.95
C ASN A 8 -3.60 5.22 6.69
N HIS A 9 -3.32 5.36 7.99
CA HIS A 9 -2.83 4.28 8.84
C HIS A 9 -3.75 3.05 8.86
N ASN A 10 -5.07 3.25 8.79
CA ASN A 10 -6.05 2.16 8.77
C ASN A 10 -5.94 1.35 7.47
N LYS A 11 -5.87 2.03 6.31
CA LYS A 11 -5.63 1.39 5.01
C LYS A 11 -4.28 0.67 4.98
N LEU A 12 -3.24 1.30 5.55
CA LEU A 12 -1.89 0.72 5.58
C LEU A 12 -1.86 -0.59 6.40
N ARG A 13 -2.46 -0.59 7.60
CA ARG A 13 -2.56 -1.77 8.45
C ARG A 13 -3.35 -2.90 7.76
N ALA A 14 -4.45 -2.57 7.09
CA ALA A 14 -5.22 -3.55 6.33
C ALA A 14 -4.39 -4.18 5.20
N ALA A 15 -3.63 -3.37 4.45
CA ALA A 15 -2.75 -3.86 3.39
C ALA A 15 -1.59 -4.71 3.92
N GLN A 16 -1.03 -4.37 5.08
CA GLN A 16 0.00 -5.17 5.78
C GLN A 16 -0.53 -6.54 6.20
N ASN A 17 -1.73 -6.58 6.79
CA ASN A 17 -2.39 -7.83 7.15
C ASN A 17 -2.66 -8.68 5.89
N LYS A 18 -3.06 -8.05 4.78
CA LYS A 18 -3.26 -8.73 3.50
C LYS A 18 -1.96 -9.34 2.95
N ALA A 19 -0.83 -8.66 3.08
CA ALA A 19 0.47 -9.22 2.69
C ALA A 19 0.91 -10.40 3.57
N LEU A 20 0.62 -10.34 4.88
CA LEU A 20 0.86 -11.48 5.79
C LEU A 20 0.06 -12.71 5.39
N ILE A 21 -1.24 -12.53 5.08
CA ILE A 21 -2.11 -13.62 4.60
C ILE A 21 -1.59 -14.15 3.25
N ALA A 22 -1.24 -13.27 2.31
CA ALA A 22 -0.70 -13.68 1.01
C ALA A 22 0.57 -14.54 1.15
N ARG A 23 1.46 -14.19 2.10
CA ARG A 23 2.64 -14.99 2.39
C ARG A 23 2.31 -16.34 3.01
N PHE A 24 1.34 -16.38 3.92
CA PHE A 24 0.89 -17.63 4.55
C PHE A 24 0.26 -18.59 3.55
N VAL A 25 -0.57 -18.08 2.64
CA VAL A 25 -1.28 -18.88 1.63
C VAL A 25 -0.39 -19.18 0.41
N GLY A 26 0.68 -18.42 0.19
CA GLY A 26 1.52 -18.53 -0.99
C GLY A 26 0.91 -17.90 -2.25
N ASP A 27 -0.03 -16.97 -2.10
CA ASP A 27 -0.70 -16.30 -3.22
C ASP A 27 0.08 -15.05 -3.68
N ALA A 28 0.81 -15.20 -4.78
CA ALA A 28 1.58 -14.12 -5.39
C ALA A 28 0.72 -12.96 -5.92
N CYS A 29 -0.51 -13.22 -6.37
CA CYS A 29 -1.43 -12.19 -6.85
C CYS A 29 -1.88 -11.31 -5.68
N MET A 30 -2.25 -11.94 -4.56
CA MET A 30 -2.65 -11.24 -3.34
C MET A 30 -1.49 -10.42 -2.76
N TRP A 31 -0.25 -10.92 -2.84
CA TRP A 31 0.96 -10.19 -2.44
C TRP A 31 1.14 -8.91 -3.27
N MET A 32 1.00 -9.00 -4.60
CA MET A 32 1.09 -7.82 -5.48
C MET A 32 -0.03 -6.81 -5.23
N GLN A 33 -1.25 -7.28 -4.95
CA GLN A 33 -2.36 -6.40 -4.58
C GLN A 33 -2.10 -5.67 -3.26
N ALA A 34 -1.62 -6.38 -2.24
CA ALA A 34 -1.29 -5.79 -0.95
C ALA A 34 -0.22 -4.69 -1.10
N GLY A 35 0.82 -4.93 -1.90
CA GLY A 35 1.85 -3.91 -2.20
C GLY A 35 1.30 -2.66 -2.90
N ARG A 36 0.34 -2.80 -3.82
CA ARG A 36 -0.35 -1.64 -4.43
C ARG A 36 -1.16 -0.86 -3.42
N GLN A 37 -1.90 -1.54 -2.54
CA GLN A 37 -2.72 -0.92 -1.51
C GLN A 37 -1.87 -0.20 -0.44
N MET A 38 -0.69 -0.72 -0.09
CA MET A 38 0.26 -0.03 0.80
C MET A 38 0.74 1.29 0.19
N LYS A 39 1.08 1.29 -1.11
CA LYS A 39 1.53 2.50 -1.82
C LYS A 39 0.42 3.56 -1.88
N GLU A 40 -0.81 3.14 -2.16
CA GLU A 40 -1.99 4.01 -2.14
C GLU A 40 -2.23 4.60 -0.73
N ALA A 41 -2.12 3.77 0.32
CA ALA A 41 -2.31 4.21 1.70
C ALA A 41 -1.26 5.23 2.15
N CYS A 42 -0.03 5.13 1.63
CA CYS A 42 1.04 6.08 1.87
C CYS A 42 0.97 7.34 0.97
N GLY A 43 -0.02 7.44 0.09
CA GLY A 43 -0.14 8.55 -0.87
C GLY A 43 1.00 8.59 -1.88
N TYR A 44 1.66 7.46 -2.14
CA TYR A 44 2.75 7.38 -3.11
C TYR A 44 2.15 7.52 -4.53
N PRO A 45 2.52 8.54 -5.32
CA PRO A 45 2.04 8.64 -6.69
C PRO A 45 2.61 7.47 -7.50
N LEU A 46 1.71 6.67 -8.11
CA LEU A 46 2.08 5.53 -8.96
C LEU A 46 2.90 5.95 -10.18
N TYR A 47 2.72 7.20 -10.60
CA TYR A 47 3.57 7.88 -11.55
C TYR A 47 4.61 8.68 -10.75
N ARG A 48 5.87 8.22 -10.79
CA ARG A 48 7.05 9.08 -10.56
C ARG A 48 6.70 10.48 -11.09
N ARG A 49 6.70 11.52 -10.24
CA ARG A 49 6.42 12.92 -10.62
C ARG A 49 7.00 13.12 -12.03
N ALA A 50 6.12 13.26 -13.03
CA ALA A 50 6.56 13.80 -14.30
C ALA A 50 7.16 15.17 -13.95
N LYS A 51 8.40 15.39 -14.36
CA LYS A 51 9.14 16.61 -14.10
C LYS A 51 8.33 17.84 -14.48
#